data_AF-A0A7V3W3W3-F1
#
_entry.id   AF-A0A7V3W3W3-F1
#
_cell.length_a   1.000
_cell.length_b   1.000
_cell.length_c   1.000
_cell.angle_alpha   90.00
_cell.angle_beta   90.00
_cell.angle_gamma   90.00
#
_symmetry.space_group_name_H-M   'P 1'
#
loop_
_entity.id
_entity.type
_entity.pdbx_description
1 polymer ?
#
loop_
_entity_poly.entity_id
_entity_poly.type
_entity_poly.pdbx_seq_one_letter_code
_entity_poly.pdbx_strand_id
1 'polypeptide(L)'
;MKKCPFCGEFLSDEAIQCKHCSRYLDEVVRVDERCECGNLVAKLTEKTVEIKCRRCKRIHIISMDLLSEHYHALLTKKNEPEPEEK
;
A
#
# COMPACT_ATOMS: atom_id res chain seq x y z
N MET A 1 8.68 -6.35 27.75
CA MET A 1 8.09 -5.24 26.98
C MET A 1 9.22 -4.49 26.30
N LYS A 2 9.09 -4.17 25.02
CA LYS A 2 10.11 -3.45 24.23
C LYS A 2 9.53 -2.14 23.65
N LYS A 3 10.39 -1.21 23.24
CA LYS A 3 9.96 -0.01 22.51
C LYS A 3 10.06 -0.23 21.00
N CYS A 4 9.10 0.30 20.25
CA CYS A 4 9.18 0.36 18.80
C CYS A 4 10.40 1.19 18.38
N PRO A 5 11.32 0.67 17.56
CA PRO A 5 12.51 1.41 17.11
C PRO A 5 12.18 2.58 16.18
N PHE A 6 10.94 2.66 15.67
CA PHE A 6 10.53 3.67 14.70
C PHE A 6 9.71 4.82 15.29
N CYS A 7 8.91 4.56 16.33
CA CYS A 7 8.02 5.56 16.92
C CYS A 7 8.11 5.66 18.45
N GLY A 8 8.89 4.79 19.11
CA GLY A 8 9.11 4.82 20.57
C GLY A 8 7.99 4.23 21.43
N GLU A 9 6.86 3.81 20.83
CA GLU A 9 5.70 3.25 21.54
C GLU A 9 6.02 1.91 22.22
N PHE A 10 5.36 1.63 23.35
CA PHE A 10 5.54 0.35 24.05
C PHE A 10 4.82 -0.80 23.34
N LEU A 11 5.52 -1.91 23.20
CA LEU A 11 5.05 -3.12 22.54
C LEU A 11 5.25 -4.34 23.43
N SER A 12 4.45 -5.37 23.19
CA SER A 12 4.74 -6.70 23.73
C SER A 12 6.05 -7.23 23.16
N ASP A 13 6.70 -8.15 23.88
CA ASP A 13 7.99 -8.69 23.41
C ASP A 13 7.81 -9.50 22.12
N GLU A 14 6.67 -10.16 21.98
CA GLU A 14 6.25 -10.95 20.83
C GLU A 14 5.67 -10.11 19.69
N ALA A 15 5.60 -8.79 19.82
CA ALA A 15 5.07 -7.93 18.77
C ALA A 15 5.96 -8.01 17.51
N ILE A 16 5.35 -8.41 16.40
CA ILE A 16 5.96 -8.44 15.06
C ILE A 16 5.63 -7.15 14.28
N GLN A 17 4.55 -6.45 14.65
CA GLN A 17 4.14 -5.18 14.04
C GLN A 17 3.77 -4.17 15.13
N CYS A 18 4.23 -2.93 14.96
CA CYS A 18 3.82 -1.84 15.83
C CYS A 18 2.39 -1.40 15.50
N LYS A 19 1.48 -1.40 16.48
CA LYS A 19 0.06 -0.98 16.28
C LYS A 19 -0.10 0.53 16.08
N HIS A 20 0.92 1.32 16.43
CA HIS A 20 0.86 2.78 16.34
C HIS A 20 1.35 3.28 14.98
N CYS A 21 2.49 2.79 14.52
CA CYS A 21 3.08 3.23 13.24
C CYS A 21 2.93 2.20 12.10
N SER A 22 2.28 1.06 12.36
CA SER A 22 2.05 -0.04 11.42
C SER A 22 3.30 -0.68 10.80
N ARG A 23 4.51 -0.33 11.25
CA ARG A 23 5.75 -0.93 10.76
C ARG A 23 5.99 -2.30 11.37
N TYR A 24 6.48 -3.20 10.53
CA TYR A 24 6.95 -4.51 10.94
C TYR A 24 8.35 -4.41 11.56
N LEU A 25 8.60 -5.26 12.56
CA LEU A 25 9.82 -5.28 13.37
C LEU A 25 10.72 -6.47 13.05
N ASP A 26 10.25 -7.36 12.19
CA ASP A 26 11.05 -8.43 11.62
C ASP A 26 11.65 -7.99 10.29
N GLU A 27 12.78 -8.56 9.92
CA GLU A 27 13.47 -8.29 8.65
C GLU A 27 12.78 -8.97 7.45
N VAL A 28 11.50 -9.33 7.61
CA VAL A 28 10.72 -10.02 6.59
C VAL A 28 10.12 -8.99 5.65
N VAL A 29 10.60 -9.00 4.41
CA VAL A 29 10.00 -8.23 3.32
C VAL A 29 8.59 -8.73 3.07
N ARG A 30 7.61 -7.83 3.21
CA ARG A 30 6.21 -8.09 2.87
C ARG A 30 5.88 -7.36 1.59
N VAL A 31 5.21 -8.08 0.71
CA VAL A 31 4.68 -7.54 -0.55
C VAL A 31 3.15 -7.44 -0.51
N ASP A 32 2.52 -7.73 0.63
CA ASP A 32 1.10 -7.54 0.86
C ASP A 32 0.80 -6.27 1.67
N GLU A 33 -0.21 -5.54 1.22
CA GLU A 33 -0.77 -4.37 1.87
C GLU A 33 -2.03 -4.78 2.63
N ARG A 34 -2.16 -4.29 3.87
CA ARG A 34 -3.27 -4.63 4.76
C ARG A 34 -3.95 -3.39 5.29
N CYS A 35 -5.27 -3.48 5.38
CA CYS A 35 -6.07 -2.46 6.05
C CYS A 35 -5.76 -2.46 7.56
N GLU A 36 -6.05 -1.35 8.24
CA GLU A 36 -5.96 -1.22 9.71
C GLU A 36 -6.74 -2.31 10.47
N CYS A 37 -7.78 -2.89 9.86
CA CYS A 37 -8.51 -4.04 10.42
C CYS A 37 -7.81 -5.40 10.23
N GLY A 38 -6.62 -5.44 9.62
CA GLY A 38 -5.83 -6.65 9.34
C GLY A 38 -6.19 -7.40 8.05
N ASN A 39 -7.28 -7.01 7.38
CA ASN A 39 -7.68 -7.61 6.11
C ASN A 39 -6.72 -7.27 4.97
N LEU A 40 -6.43 -8.27 4.13
CA LEU A 40 -5.68 -8.10 2.89
C LEU A 40 -6.36 -7.09 1.96
N VAL A 41 -5.61 -6.09 1.51
CA VAL A 41 -6.04 -5.07 0.53
C VAL A 41 -5.42 -5.37 -0.82
N ALA A 42 -4.10 -5.53 -0.86
CA ALA A 42 -3.38 -5.80 -2.10
C ALA A 42 -2.19 -6.72 -1.87
N LYS A 43 -1.71 -7.37 -2.93
CA LYS A 43 -0.42 -8.06 -2.96
C LYS A 43 0.30 -7.71 -4.24
N LEU A 44 1.56 -7.33 -4.13
CA LEU A 44 2.43 -7.04 -5.25
C LEU A 44 3.19 -8.31 -5.64
N THR A 45 3.32 -8.51 -6.94
CA THR A 45 4.24 -9.47 -7.56
C THR A 45 5.18 -8.71 -8.49
N GLU A 46 6.11 -9.41 -9.13
CA GLU A 46 7.00 -8.80 -10.11
C GLU A 46 6.25 -8.19 -11.32
N LYS A 47 5.06 -8.71 -11.65
CA LYS A 47 4.33 -8.36 -12.88
C LYS A 47 2.94 -7.81 -12.65
N THR A 48 2.39 -7.98 -11.46
CA THR A 48 0.99 -7.64 -11.16
C THR A 48 0.82 -7.06 -9.76
N VAL A 49 -0.24 -6.28 -9.59
CA VAL A 49 -0.87 -6.05 -8.30
C VAL A 49 -2.20 -6.81 -8.24
N GLU A 50 -2.38 -7.57 -7.17
CA GLU A 50 -3.60 -8.29 -6.87
C GLU A 50 -4.38 -7.50 -5.82
N ILE A 51 -5.50 -6.88 -6.17
CA ILE A 51 -6.30 -6.02 -5.27
C ILE A 51 -7.61 -6.72 -4.90
N LYS A 52 -7.88 -6.86 -3.61
CA LYS A 52 -9.15 -7.40 -3.11
C LYS A 52 -10.25 -6.35 -3.20
N CYS A 53 -11.29 -6.61 -3.99
CA CYS A 53 -12.45 -5.74 -4.06
C CYS A 53 -13.21 -5.74 -2.72
N ARG A 54 -13.35 -4.57 -2.10
CA ARG A 54 -14.09 -4.43 -0.82
C ARG A 54 -15.56 -4.85 -0.96
N ARG A 55 -16.17 -4.65 -2.13
CA ARG A 55 -17.59 -4.92 -2.39
C ARG A 55 -17.87 -6.40 -2.62
N CYS A 56 -17.27 -7.02 -3.63
CA CYS A 56 -17.57 -8.40 -4.03
C CYS A 56 -16.58 -9.44 -3.51
N LYS A 57 -15.50 -9.03 -2.84
CA LYS A 57 -14.43 -9.87 -2.27
C LYS A 57 -13.58 -10.65 -3.28
N ARG A 58 -13.81 -10.48 -4.59
CA ARG A 58 -12.94 -11.02 -5.65
C ARG A 58 -11.59 -10.30 -5.67
N ILE A 59 -10.56 -11.00 -6.12
CA ILE A 59 -9.24 -10.44 -6.38
C ILE A 59 -9.20 -9.96 -7.82
N HIS A 60 -8.93 -8.67 -8.01
CA HIS A 60 -8.64 -8.07 -9.31
C HIS A 60 -7.14 -8.09 -9.54
N ILE A 61 -6.71 -8.60 -10.68
CA ILE A 61 -5.31 -8.66 -11.07
C ILE A 61 -5.07 -7.56 -12.09
N ILE A 62 -4.13 -6.67 -11.80
CA ILE A 62 -3.78 -5.54 -12.66
C ILE A 62 -2.29 -5.67 -12.97
N SER A 63 -1.92 -5.67 -14.24
CA SER A 63 -0.51 -5.72 -14.66
C SER A 63 0.21 -4.41 -14.34
N MET A 64 1.51 -4.49 -14.06
CA MET A 64 2.35 -3.30 -13.85
C MET A 64 2.43 -2.40 -15.09
N ASP A 65 2.37 -2.98 -16.30
CA ASP A 65 2.36 -2.21 -17.56
C ASP A 65 1.14 -1.29 -17.63
N LEU A 66 -0.06 -1.84 -17.45
CA LEU A 66 -1.31 -1.07 -17.37
C LEU A 66 -1.28 0.01 -16.28
N LEU A 67 -0.72 -0.28 -15.10
CA LEU A 67 -0.55 0.72 -14.05
C LEU A 67 0.40 1.85 -14.47
N SER A 68 1.51 1.51 -15.13
CA SER A 68 2.47 2.48 -15.65
C SER A 68 1.83 3.39 -16.70
N GLU A 69 1.07 2.83 -17.64
CA GLU A 69 0.31 3.60 -18.62
C GLU A 69 -0.65 4.59 -17.95
N HIS A 70 -1.44 4.12 -16.98
CA HIS A 70 -2.34 4.99 -16.20
C HIS A 70 -1.59 6.09 -15.45
N TYR A 71 -0.46 5.76 -14.84
CA TYR A 71 0.36 6.73 -14.11
C TYR A 71 0.89 7.82 -15.06
N HIS A 72 1.42 7.46 -16.23
CA HIS A 72 1.88 8.41 -17.23
C HIS A 72 0.75 9.32 -17.72
N ALA A 73 -0.44 8.77 -17.99
CA ALA A 73 -1.60 9.55 -18.39
C ALA A 73 -2.04 10.59 -17.34
N LEU A 74 -1.87 10.30 -16.04
CA LEU A 74 -2.14 11.26 -14.97
C LEU A 74 -1.10 12.40 -14.94
N LEU A 75 0.18 12.07 -15.15
CA LEU A 75 1.24 13.08 -15.19
C LEU A 75 1.09 14.03 -16.38
N THR A 76 0.72 13.52 -17.55
CA THR A 76 0.51 14.37 -18.74
C THR A 76 -0.63 15.36 -18.52
N LYS A 77 -1.76 14.91 -17.95
CA LYS A 77 -2.89 15.80 -17.60
C LYS A 77 -2.52 16.88 -16.60
N LYS A 78 -1.67 16.57 -15.62
CA LYS A 78 -1.23 17.55 -14.63
C LYS A 78 -0.37 18.66 -15.23
N ASN A 79 0.25 18.41 -16.39
CA ASN A 79 1.11 19.38 -17.07
C ASN A 79 0.37 20.18 -18.17
N GLU A 80 -0.92 19.94 -18.39
CA GLU A 80 -1.73 20.79 -19.27
C GLU A 80 -1.95 22.15 -18.57
N PRO A 81 -1.73 23.29 -19.26
CA PRO A 81 -2.01 24.59 -18.67
C PRO A 81 -3.50 24.67 -18.30
N GLU A 82 -3.79 25.15 -17.10
CA GLU A 82 -5.17 25.40 -16.68
C GLU A 82 -5.84 26.33 -17.70
N PRO A 83 -7.09 26.03 -18.11
CA PRO A 83 -7.79 26.88 -19.07
C PRO A 83 -7.91 28.28 -18.48
N GLU A 84 -7.36 29.27 -19.18
CA GLU A 84 -7.46 30.68 -18.81
C GLU A 84 -8.94 31.04 -18.61
N GLU A 85 -9.32 31.30 -17.35
CA GLU A 85 -10.65 31.82 -17.01
C GLU A 85 -10.81 33.17 -17.72
N LYS A 86 -11.74 33.21 -18.68
CA LYS A 86 -12.14 34.42 -19.41
C LYS A 86 -13.12 35.26 -18.61
#